data_AF-A0A914ANQ1-F1
#
_entry.id   AF-A0A914ANQ1-F1
#
_cell.length_a   1.000
_cell.length_b   1.000
_cell.length_c   1.000
_cell.angle_alpha   90.00
_cell.angle_beta   90.00
_cell.angle_gamma   90.00
#
_symmetry.space_group_name_H-M   'P 1'
#
loop_
_entity.id
_entity.type
_entity.pdbx_description
1 polymer ?
#
loop_
_entity_poly.entity_id
_entity_poly.type
_entity_poly.pdbx_seq_one_letter_code
_entity_poly.pdbx_strand_id
1 'polypeptide(L)'
;MLLGVLFLLFLTSQEAWGFWEDGSKDPTSSHLGFYQKNLTCNDAGTTCQLCYTAHVNGRAYPHIIEYTTEPYKLEHTSLAGSYDGKYSVIQDDPTQTFRLCSELQTEHSHMRDMKFELCLETRFSRGGMVPETCASPIAVVSLQVNDGDKKMRGQQVLVCKP
;
A
#
# COMPACT_ATOMS: atom_id res chain seq x y z
N MET A 1 -40.68 -6.17 5.58
CA MET A 1 -39.60 -6.30 4.58
C MET A 1 -38.40 -5.39 4.93
N LEU A 2 -37.76 -5.58 6.10
CA LEU A 2 -36.62 -4.74 6.51
C LEU A 2 -35.48 -5.51 7.19
N LEU A 3 -35.65 -6.82 7.45
CA LEU A 3 -34.59 -7.68 7.99
C LEU A 3 -33.61 -8.21 6.93
N GLY A 4 -34.01 -8.27 5.66
CA GLY A 4 -33.18 -8.83 4.59
C GLY A 4 -31.97 -7.96 4.21
N VAL A 5 -32.05 -6.65 4.44
CA VAL A 5 -30.98 -5.70 4.08
C VAL A 5 -29.86 -5.67 5.13
N LEU A 6 -30.18 -5.94 6.40
CA LEU A 6 -29.17 -5.92 7.48
C LEU A 6 -28.18 -7.10 7.38
N PHE A 7 -28.62 -8.25 6.86
CA PHE A 7 -27.75 -9.43 6.72
C PHE A 7 -26.75 -9.32 5.58
N LEU A 8 -27.04 -8.49 4.56
CA LEU A 8 -26.14 -8.22 3.44
C LEU A 8 -24.98 -7.29 3.81
N LEU A 9 -25.14 -6.44 4.84
CA LEU A 9 -24.07 -5.55 5.32
C LEU A 9 -23.00 -6.28 6.15
N PHE A 10 -23.31 -7.46 6.69
CA PHE A 10 -22.34 -8.28 7.43
C PHE A 10 -21.49 -9.19 6.53
N LEU A 11 -21.80 -9.30 5.23
CA LEU A 11 -21.07 -10.16 4.28
C LEU A 11 -19.94 -9.43 3.53
N THR A 12 -19.70 -8.13 3.79
CA THR A 12 -18.66 -7.36 3.09
C THR A 12 -17.52 -6.84 3.97
N SER A 13 -17.56 -7.10 5.28
CA SER A 13 -16.41 -6.87 6.16
C SER A 13 -15.48 -8.08 6.12
N GLN A 14 -14.67 -8.19 5.07
CA GLN A 14 -13.52 -9.09 5.10
C GLN A 14 -12.59 -8.61 6.21
N GLU A 15 -12.40 -9.42 7.24
CA GLU A 15 -11.38 -9.18 8.26
C GLU A 15 -10.03 -9.15 7.54
N ALA A 16 -9.37 -7.99 7.56
CA ALA A 16 -7.99 -7.90 7.11
C ALA A 16 -7.11 -8.52 8.20
N TRP A 17 -6.52 -9.68 7.92
CA TRP A 17 -5.49 -10.26 8.76
C TRP A 17 -4.27 -9.34 8.66
N GLY A 18 -4.03 -8.53 9.70
CA GLY A 18 -2.77 -7.81 9.81
C GLY A 18 -1.69 -8.80 10.20
N PHE A 19 -0.63 -8.89 9.39
CA PHE A 19 0.54 -9.71 9.71
C PHE A 19 1.41 -8.93 10.70
N TRP A 20 0.87 -8.70 11.90
CA TRP A 20 1.47 -7.95 13.01
C TRP A 20 2.54 -8.74 13.77
N GLU A 21 3.23 -9.67 13.12
CA GLU A 21 4.47 -10.17 13.69
C GLU A 21 5.59 -9.28 13.17
N ASP A 22 6.40 -8.75 14.09
CA ASP A 22 7.62 -7.96 13.89
C ASP A 22 8.72 -8.75 13.11
N GLY A 23 8.33 -9.49 12.06
CA GLY A 23 9.20 -10.31 11.23
C GLY A 23 10.16 -9.49 10.37
N SER A 24 9.93 -8.18 10.21
CA SER A 24 10.91 -7.29 9.59
C SER A 24 12.21 -7.26 10.38
N LYS A 25 13.22 -8.03 9.93
CA LYS A 25 14.62 -7.87 10.36
C LYS A 25 15.24 -6.57 9.85
N ASP A 26 14.48 -5.75 9.12
CA ASP A 26 14.87 -4.38 8.79
C ASP A 26 14.38 -3.41 9.87
N PRO A 27 15.29 -2.86 10.71
CA PRO A 27 14.93 -1.91 11.75
C PRO A 27 14.31 -0.61 11.19
N THR A 28 14.47 -0.32 9.89
CA THR A 28 13.91 0.89 9.28
C THR A 28 12.39 0.84 9.06
N SER A 29 11.80 -0.36 8.92
CA SER A 29 10.36 -0.53 8.61
C SER A 29 9.59 -1.34 9.65
N SER A 30 10.25 -1.88 10.67
CA SER A 30 9.62 -2.68 11.75
C SER A 30 8.47 -1.97 12.50
N HIS A 31 8.39 -0.64 12.43
CA HIS A 31 7.34 0.15 13.08
C HIS A 31 6.12 0.44 12.20
N LEU A 32 6.11 -0.05 10.96
CA LEU A 32 5.02 0.12 10.01
C LEU A 32 4.05 -1.07 10.12
N GLY A 33 2.74 -0.82 10.13
CA GLY A 33 1.77 -1.91 10.05
C GLY A 33 1.84 -2.59 8.68
N PHE A 34 1.94 -3.92 8.62
CA PHE A 34 2.01 -4.68 7.37
C PHE A 34 0.68 -5.36 7.05
N TYR A 35 0.13 -5.07 5.88
CA TYR A 35 -1.17 -5.54 5.44
C TYR A 35 -1.08 -6.21 4.08
N GLN A 36 -1.72 -7.36 3.92
CA GLN A 36 -1.98 -7.92 2.60
C GLN A 36 -3.29 -7.35 2.04
N LYS A 37 -3.28 -6.96 0.76
CA LYS A 37 -4.48 -6.57 0.02
C LYS A 37 -4.49 -7.21 -1.35
N ASN A 38 -5.61 -7.85 -1.69
CA ASN A 38 -5.84 -8.39 -3.01
C ASN A 38 -6.44 -7.33 -3.91
N LEU A 39 -5.97 -7.27 -5.15
CA LEU A 39 -6.62 -6.46 -6.18
C LEU A 39 -7.94 -7.11 -6.62
N THR A 40 -8.84 -6.30 -7.15
CA THR A 40 -10.00 -6.76 -7.91
C THR A 40 -9.68 -6.63 -9.40
N CYS A 41 -9.75 -7.73 -10.14
CA CYS A 41 -9.45 -7.75 -11.58
C CYS A 41 -10.72 -7.73 -12.43
N ASN A 42 -10.60 -7.23 -13.66
CA ASN A 42 -11.61 -7.42 -14.70
C ASN A 42 -11.74 -8.91 -15.10
N ASP A 43 -12.77 -9.24 -15.90
CA ASP A 43 -13.04 -10.62 -16.34
C ASP A 43 -11.87 -11.27 -17.08
N ALA A 44 -11.08 -10.48 -17.80
CA ALA A 44 -9.89 -10.95 -18.51
C ALA A 44 -8.66 -11.14 -17.59
N GLY A 45 -8.71 -10.67 -16.35
CA GLY A 45 -7.57 -10.69 -15.43
C GLY A 45 -6.40 -9.81 -15.84
N THR A 46 -6.61 -8.87 -16.77
CA THR A 46 -5.57 -8.03 -17.40
C THR A 46 -5.41 -6.68 -16.74
N THR A 47 -6.49 -6.16 -16.15
CA THR A 47 -6.49 -4.89 -15.41
C THR A 47 -7.05 -5.15 -14.03
N CYS A 48 -6.29 -4.81 -13.00
CA CYS A 48 -6.61 -5.05 -11.61
C CYS A 48 -6.46 -3.75 -10.81
N GLN A 49 -7.37 -3.51 -9.86
CA GLN A 49 -7.38 -2.29 -9.08
C GLN A 49 -7.65 -2.57 -7.60
N LEU A 50 -7.07 -1.75 -6.73
CA LEU A 50 -7.35 -1.68 -5.31
C LEU A 50 -7.51 -0.23 -4.89
N CYS A 51 -8.61 0.06 -4.20
CA CYS A 51 -8.79 1.30 -3.48
C CYS A 51 -8.62 1.02 -1.98
N TYR A 52 -7.79 1.81 -1.30
CA TYR A 52 -7.59 1.67 0.14
C TYR A 52 -7.32 3.02 0.79
N THR A 53 -7.43 3.06 2.11
CA THR A 53 -7.21 4.28 2.89
C THR A 53 -6.04 4.09 3.83
N ALA A 54 -5.00 4.90 3.65
CA ALA A 54 -3.91 5.01 4.59
C ALA A 54 -4.31 5.88 5.78
N HIS A 55 -3.86 5.51 6.98
CA HIS A 55 -4.03 6.35 8.16
C HIS A 55 -2.67 6.80 8.66
N VAL A 56 -2.45 8.11 8.68
CA VAL A 56 -1.19 8.72 9.13
C VAL A 56 -1.53 9.88 10.06
N ASN A 57 -1.01 9.85 11.29
CA ASN A 57 -1.26 10.88 12.31
C ASN A 57 -2.77 11.20 12.50
N GLY A 58 -3.62 10.18 12.47
CA GLY A 58 -5.08 10.33 12.62
C GLY A 58 -5.81 10.89 11.40
N ARG A 59 -5.12 11.13 10.28
CA ARG A 59 -5.71 11.55 9.01
C ARG A 59 -5.79 10.38 8.04
N ALA A 60 -6.89 10.34 7.28
CA ALA A 60 -7.16 9.34 6.26
C ALA A 60 -6.74 9.88 4.88
N TYR A 61 -5.96 9.08 4.14
CA TYR A 61 -5.49 9.40 2.79
C TYR A 61 -5.96 8.31 1.84
N PRO A 62 -6.88 8.62 0.90
CA PRO A 62 -7.29 7.67 -0.12
C PRO A 62 -6.17 7.39 -1.12
N HIS A 63 -6.01 6.11 -1.46
CA HIS A 63 -5.06 5.63 -2.44
C HIS A 63 -5.73 4.69 -3.42
N ILE A 64 -5.23 4.72 -4.66
CA ILE A 64 -5.62 3.80 -5.72
C ILE A 64 -4.34 3.12 -6.21
N ILE A 65 -4.39 1.80 -6.34
CA ILE A 65 -3.36 1.01 -7.02
C ILE A 65 -4.00 0.35 -8.22
N GLU A 66 -3.40 0.54 -9.39
CA GLU A 66 -3.80 -0.11 -10.63
C GLU A 66 -2.63 -0.93 -11.17
N TYR A 67 -2.93 -2.13 -11.63
CA TYR A 67 -1.97 -3.04 -12.24
C TYR A 67 -2.52 -3.54 -13.57
N THR A 68 -1.74 -3.37 -14.65
CA THR A 68 -2.02 -4.00 -15.95
C THR A 68 -0.97 -5.04 -16.28
N THR A 69 -1.35 -6.11 -16.97
CA THR A 69 -0.43 -7.19 -17.36
C THR A 69 0.26 -6.97 -18.71
N GLU A 70 -0.29 -6.13 -19.59
CA GLU A 70 0.27 -5.86 -20.91
C GLU A 70 0.05 -4.39 -21.32
N PRO A 71 1.07 -3.51 -21.19
CA PRO A 71 2.36 -3.76 -20.55
C PRO A 71 2.22 -4.00 -19.04
N TYR A 72 3.23 -4.61 -18.41
CA TYR A 72 3.28 -4.72 -16.95
C TYR A 72 3.45 -3.33 -16.36
N LYS A 73 2.36 -2.74 -15.89
CA LYS A 73 2.36 -1.39 -15.33
C LYS A 73 1.74 -1.44 -13.95
N LEU A 74 2.48 -0.97 -12.96
CA LEU A 74 1.96 -0.66 -11.64
C LEU A 74 1.83 0.86 -11.51
N GLU A 75 0.65 1.32 -11.14
CA GLU A 75 0.36 2.72 -10.89
C GLU A 75 -0.18 2.89 -9.47
N HIS A 76 0.37 3.85 -8.74
CA HIS A 76 -0.13 4.28 -7.45
C HIS A 76 -0.54 5.74 -7.54
N THR A 77 -1.77 6.02 -7.12
CA THR A 77 -2.31 7.36 -7.00
C THR A 77 -2.61 7.63 -5.53
N SER A 78 -2.05 8.70 -5.00
CA SER A 78 -2.34 9.25 -3.68
C SER A 78 -3.24 10.47 -3.86
N LEU A 79 -4.43 10.43 -3.28
CA LEU A 79 -5.39 11.51 -3.35
C LEU A 79 -5.35 12.27 -2.02
N ALA A 80 -4.75 13.46 -1.99
CA ALA A 80 -4.78 14.32 -0.80
C ALA A 80 -5.32 15.69 -1.21
N GLY A 81 -6.24 16.26 -0.43
CA GLY A 81 -7.08 17.38 -0.88
C GLY A 81 -6.36 18.61 -1.48
N SER A 82 -5.08 18.84 -1.15
CA SER A 82 -4.27 19.91 -1.74
C SER A 82 -3.15 19.42 -2.69
N TYR A 83 -2.96 18.11 -2.84
CA TYR A 83 -1.94 17.50 -3.68
C TYR A 83 -2.32 16.07 -4.07
N ASP A 84 -2.46 15.81 -5.37
CA ASP A 84 -2.57 14.46 -5.91
C ASP A 84 -1.19 14.01 -6.40
N GLY A 85 -0.70 12.90 -5.85
CA GLY A 85 0.55 12.27 -6.23
C GLY A 85 0.28 11.06 -7.11
N LYS A 86 1.04 10.91 -8.20
CA LYS A 86 0.92 9.77 -9.11
C LYS A 86 2.29 9.21 -9.44
N TYR A 87 2.46 7.92 -9.19
CA TYR A 87 3.69 7.18 -9.42
C TYR A 87 3.40 5.96 -10.27
N SER A 88 4.20 5.72 -11.30
CA SER A 88 4.03 4.56 -12.16
C SER A 88 5.36 3.91 -12.49
N VAL A 89 5.36 2.58 -12.48
CA VAL A 89 6.46 1.74 -12.95
C VAL A 89 5.93 0.91 -14.10
N ILE A 90 6.62 0.96 -15.24
CA ILE A 90 6.35 0.12 -16.40
C ILE A 90 7.53 -0.83 -16.55
N GLN A 91 7.25 -2.11 -16.75
CA GLN A 91 8.25 -3.16 -16.92
C GLN A 91 7.93 -3.98 -18.17
N ASP A 92 8.99 -4.44 -18.84
CA ASP A 92 8.85 -5.40 -19.93
C ASP A 92 8.74 -6.84 -19.40
N ASP A 93 9.27 -7.09 -18.20
CA ASP A 93 9.33 -8.39 -17.54
C ASP A 93 8.93 -8.25 -16.05
N PRO A 94 7.86 -8.94 -15.58
CA PRO A 94 7.34 -8.80 -14.23
C PRO A 94 8.22 -9.48 -13.18
N THR A 95 9.19 -10.29 -13.60
CA THR A 95 10.16 -10.93 -12.68
C THR A 95 11.29 -9.99 -12.29
N GLN A 96 11.47 -8.90 -13.03
CA GLN A 96 12.50 -7.90 -12.72
C GLN A 96 12.16 -7.16 -11.43
N THR A 97 13.14 -7.06 -10.53
CA THR A 97 12.96 -6.32 -9.29
C THR A 97 13.09 -4.81 -9.51
N PHE A 98 12.25 -4.01 -8.88
CA PHE A 98 12.35 -2.55 -8.84
C PHE A 98 12.16 -2.01 -7.42
N ARG A 99 12.63 -0.78 -7.22
CA ARG A 99 12.32 0.07 -6.06
C ARG A 99 12.28 1.51 -6.53
N LEU A 100 11.10 2.12 -6.45
CA LEU A 100 10.88 3.54 -6.73
C LEU A 100 10.43 4.20 -5.43
N CYS A 101 11.21 5.16 -4.93
CA CYS A 101 10.84 5.91 -3.73
C CYS A 101 10.76 7.40 -4.07
N SER A 102 9.80 8.08 -3.46
CA SER A 102 9.63 9.52 -3.52
C SER A 102 9.51 10.08 -2.11
N GLU A 103 10.17 11.19 -1.90
CA GLU A 103 10.20 11.89 -0.62
C GLU A 103 9.56 13.25 -0.78
N LEU A 104 8.64 13.57 0.13
CA LEU A 104 8.07 14.89 0.28
C LEU A 104 8.49 15.43 1.66
N GLN A 105 9.29 16.48 1.63
CA GLN A 105 9.64 17.25 2.81
C GLN A 105 8.80 18.53 2.81
N THR A 106 8.00 18.73 3.86
CA THR A 106 7.29 20.01 4.01
C THR A 106 8.23 21.02 4.63
N GLU A 107 8.85 21.86 3.81
CA GLU A 107 9.52 23.06 4.31
C GLU A 107 8.45 24.12 4.62
N HIS A 108 8.52 24.72 5.81
CA HIS A 108 7.71 25.84 6.30
C HIS A 108 6.30 25.53 6.85
N SER A 109 6.20 25.48 8.18
CA SER A 109 5.36 26.38 8.99
C SER A 109 5.26 25.81 10.40
N HIS A 110 5.79 26.49 11.44
CA HIS A 110 5.54 26.35 12.90
C HIS A 110 5.21 24.97 13.55
N MET A 111 5.30 23.90 12.80
CA MET A 111 4.98 22.51 13.02
C MET A 111 6.25 21.80 12.58
N ARG A 112 6.65 20.80 13.36
CA ARG A 112 7.93 20.09 13.22
C ARG A 112 8.14 19.62 11.78
N ASP A 113 9.41 19.57 11.36
CA ASP A 113 9.81 19.02 10.08
C ASP A 113 9.16 17.64 9.90
N MET A 114 8.28 17.53 8.90
CA MET A 114 7.61 16.29 8.56
C MET A 114 8.15 15.82 7.22
N LYS A 115 8.63 14.58 7.21
CA LYS A 115 9.14 13.92 6.02
C LYS A 115 8.25 12.73 5.71
N PHE A 116 7.65 12.75 4.53
CA PHE A 116 6.87 11.66 3.98
C PHE A 116 7.73 10.91 2.96
N GLU A 117 7.77 9.59 3.06
CA GLU A 117 8.39 8.72 2.05
C GLU A 117 7.34 7.73 1.54
N LEU A 118 7.18 7.68 0.22
CA LEU A 118 6.38 6.68 -0.45
C LEU A 118 7.31 5.82 -1.31
N CYS A 119 7.29 4.51 -1.11
CA CYS A 119 8.05 3.55 -1.90
C CYS A 119 7.13 2.51 -2.55
N LEU A 120 7.38 2.19 -3.82
CA LEU A 120 6.84 1.05 -4.53
C LEU A 120 8.00 0.10 -4.84
N GLU A 121 7.93 -1.15 -4.42
CA GLU A 121 9.00 -2.13 -4.69
C GLU A 121 8.52 -3.57 -4.83
N THR A 122 9.25 -4.38 -5.60
CA THR A 122 9.05 -5.84 -5.74
C THR A 122 10.04 -6.65 -4.91
N ARG A 123 10.77 -6.00 -4.01
CA ARG A 123 11.64 -6.68 -3.05
C ARG A 123 10.83 -7.13 -1.84
N PHE A 124 10.33 -8.36 -1.92
CA PHE A 124 9.58 -9.00 -0.83
C PHE A 124 10.49 -9.49 0.33
N SER A 125 11.81 -9.25 0.26
CA SER A 125 12.83 -9.94 1.07
C SER A 125 13.34 -9.18 2.31
N ARG A 126 12.55 -8.28 2.91
CA ARG A 126 12.90 -7.64 4.19
C ARG A 126 12.01 -8.14 5.33
N GLY A 127 12.10 -9.45 5.61
CA GLY A 127 11.67 -10.07 6.86
C GLY A 127 10.23 -10.60 6.95
N GLY A 128 9.34 -10.27 6.02
CA GLY A 128 8.03 -10.94 5.91
C GLY A 128 8.06 -11.94 4.77
N MET A 129 7.89 -13.23 5.07
CA MET A 129 7.60 -14.24 4.04
C MET A 129 6.30 -13.80 3.34
N VAL A 130 6.25 -13.78 2.00
CA VAL A 130 4.99 -13.56 1.28
C VAL A 130 4.00 -14.59 1.80
N PRO A 131 2.88 -14.19 2.42
CA PRO A 131 1.94 -15.14 2.99
C PRO A 131 1.43 -16.10 1.91
N GLU A 132 1.15 -17.36 2.27
CA GLU A 132 0.54 -18.33 1.33
C GLU A 132 -0.80 -17.83 0.77
N THR A 133 -1.47 -16.93 1.48
CA THR A 133 -2.69 -16.24 1.04
C THR A 133 -2.47 -15.24 -0.10
N CYS A 134 -1.22 -14.95 -0.48
CA CYS A 134 -0.86 -14.09 -1.60
C CYS A 134 -0.33 -14.94 -2.77
N ALA A 135 -1.24 -15.44 -3.61
CA ALA A 135 -0.89 -16.34 -4.71
C ALA A 135 0.09 -15.74 -5.72
N SER A 136 -0.07 -14.46 -6.03
CA SER A 136 0.76 -13.74 -7.00
C SER A 136 1.10 -12.34 -6.48
N PRO A 137 2.23 -12.16 -5.77
CA PRO A 137 2.64 -10.85 -5.25
C PRO A 137 3.03 -9.91 -6.39
N ILE A 138 2.54 -8.67 -6.34
CA ILE A 138 2.79 -7.64 -7.34
C ILE A 138 3.81 -6.63 -6.83
N ALA A 139 3.59 -6.05 -5.65
CA ALA A 139 4.49 -5.06 -5.06
C ALA A 139 4.19 -4.84 -3.58
N VAL A 140 5.14 -4.27 -2.87
CA VAL A 140 4.95 -3.64 -1.57
C VAL A 140 4.88 -2.13 -1.78
N VAL A 141 3.80 -1.52 -1.29
CA VAL A 141 3.66 -0.06 -1.21
C VAL A 141 3.87 0.36 0.23
N SER A 142 4.93 1.11 0.49
CA SER A 142 5.26 1.63 1.81
C SER A 142 4.98 3.12 1.86
N LEU A 143 4.19 3.56 2.84
CA LEU A 143 4.03 4.96 3.20
C LEU A 143 4.59 5.16 4.59
N GLN A 144 5.63 5.98 4.71
CA GLN A 144 6.31 6.29 5.95
C GLN A 144 6.25 7.79 6.23
N VAL A 145 6.05 8.13 7.50
CA VAL A 145 6.15 9.49 8.01
C VAL A 145 7.12 9.54 9.16
N ASN A 146 8.07 10.45 9.04
CA ASN A 146 9.02 10.80 10.08
C ASN A 146 8.63 12.18 10.61
N ASP A 147 8.21 12.21 11.87
CA ASP A 147 8.00 13.44 12.64
C ASP A 147 9.28 13.72 13.46
N GLY A 148 9.56 14.99 13.76
CA GLY A 148 10.76 15.44 14.47
C GLY A 148 10.98 14.81 15.87
N ASP A 149 10.06 13.98 16.36
CA ASP A 149 10.24 13.11 17.53
C ASP A 149 11.02 11.81 17.24
N LYS A 150 11.51 11.64 16.00
CA LYS A 150 12.22 10.45 15.48
C LYS A 150 11.38 9.17 15.46
N LYS A 151 10.07 9.25 15.71
CA LYS A 151 9.20 8.08 15.61
C LYS A 151 8.75 7.92 14.17
N MET A 152 9.12 6.79 13.59
CA MET A 152 8.67 6.40 12.25
C MET A 152 7.27 5.79 12.38
N ARG A 153 6.31 6.29 11.61
CA ARG A 153 4.94 5.77 11.55
C ARG A 153 4.54 5.54 10.11
N GLY A 154 3.58 4.67 9.91
CA GLY A 154 2.99 4.46 8.59
C GLY A 154 2.57 3.02 8.38
N GLN A 155 2.61 2.60 7.13
CA GLN A 155 2.04 1.33 6.71
C GLN A 155 2.75 0.78 5.49
N GLN A 156 2.73 -0.55 5.38
CA GLN A 156 3.15 -1.30 4.23
C GLN A 156 1.98 -2.14 3.74
N VAL A 157 1.74 -2.10 2.44
CA VAL A 157 0.69 -2.87 1.79
C VAL A 157 1.34 -3.80 0.78
N LEU A 158 1.31 -5.10 1.06
CA LEU A 158 1.59 -6.13 0.08
C LEU A 158 0.39 -6.28 -0.84
N VAL A 159 0.58 -5.92 -2.10
CA VAL A 159 -0.42 -5.99 -3.15
C VAL A 159 -0.30 -7.36 -3.83
N CYS A 160 -1.40 -8.10 -3.86
CA CYS A 160 -1.48 -9.42 -4.45
C CYS A 160 -2.52 -9.44 -5.57
N LYS A 161 -2.24 -10.20 -6.64
CA LYS A 161 -3.25 -10.61 -7.60
C LYS A 161 -4.02 -11.82 -7.02
N PRO A 162 -5.36 -11.84 -7.08
CA PRO A 162 -6.16 -12.99 -6.68
C PRO A 162 -5.95 -14.19 -7.60
#